data_AF-A0A183H246-F1
#
_entry.id   AF-A0A183H246-F1
#
_cell.length_a   1.000
_cell.length_b   1.000
_cell.length_c   1.000
_cell.angle_alpha   90.00
_cell.angle_beta   90.00
_cell.angle_gamma   90.00
#
_symmetry.space_group_name_H-M   'P 1'
#
loop_
_entity.id
_entity.type
_entity.pdbx_description
1 polymer ?
#
loop_
_entity_poly.entity_id
_entity_poly.type
_entity_poly.pdbx_seq_one_letter_code
_entity_poly.pdbx_strand_id
1 'polypeptide(L)'
;MRRRGDIAEENCGEHNEKFLYHGSPFIHSIVQKGFDERYSYMGGMFGAGIYFAEHSSKSNQYVFGVAGNGCCLHHDRSCYICVRHLLLCRVTLGRCFVQNSCNKMAHSPPGHHSVMGQPRAGGLNYPEYVIYRGEQAYPEYVIVYRIVNDDLGLAF
;
A
#
# COMPACT_ATOMS: atom_id res chain seq x y z
N MET A 1 5.49 10.72 13.40
CA MET A 1 6.85 10.70 13.99
C MET A 1 6.89 10.10 15.41
N ARG A 2 5.98 10.48 16.32
CA ARG A 2 5.90 9.89 17.68
C ARG A 2 5.72 8.36 17.69
N ARG A 3 4.75 7.85 16.92
CA ARG A 3 4.45 6.40 16.87
C ARG A 3 5.65 5.53 16.44
N ARG A 4 6.56 6.06 15.63
CA ARG A 4 7.78 5.36 15.22
C ARG A 4 8.72 5.09 16.41
N GLY A 5 8.85 6.07 17.31
CA GLY A 5 9.62 5.93 18.55
C GLY A 5 8.97 4.90 19.47
N ASP A 6 7.66 5.03 19.69
CA ASP A 6 6.91 4.10 20.53
C ASP A 6 7.04 2.65 20.05
N ILE A 7 6.94 2.40 18.73
CA ILE A 7 7.12 1.06 18.15
C ILE A 7 8.56 0.55 18.33
N ALA A 8 9.57 1.43 18.26
CA ALA A 8 10.94 1.04 18.52
C ALA A 8 11.08 0.53 19.97
N GLU A 9 10.55 1.27 20.94
CA GLU A 9 10.58 0.90 22.36
C GLU A 9 9.84 -0.44 22.61
N GLU A 10 8.67 -0.62 21.99
CA GLU A 10 7.89 -1.87 22.03
C GLU A 10 8.59 -3.06 21.33
N ASN A 11 9.58 -2.80 20.48
CA ASN A 11 10.26 -3.79 19.64
C ASN A 11 11.79 -3.77 19.79
N CYS A 12 12.28 -3.69 21.02
CA CYS A 12 13.71 -3.83 21.35
C CYS A 12 14.62 -2.80 20.66
N GLY A 13 14.14 -1.58 20.45
CA GLY A 13 14.84 -0.50 19.74
C GLY A 13 14.63 -0.48 18.22
N GLU A 14 13.97 -1.51 17.66
CA GLU A 14 13.85 -1.70 16.22
C GLU A 14 12.45 -1.31 15.69
N HIS A 15 12.35 -0.19 15.00
CA HIS A 15 11.07 0.26 14.42
C HIS A 15 10.75 -0.38 13.06
N ASN A 16 11.73 -1.02 12.40
CA ASN A 16 11.57 -1.74 11.13
C ASN A 16 10.83 -0.89 10.08
N GLU A 17 11.38 0.29 9.76
CA GLU A 17 10.83 1.17 8.74
C GLU A 17 11.27 0.75 7.33
N LYS A 18 10.32 0.77 6.39
CA LYS A 18 10.57 0.47 4.98
C LYS A 18 9.98 1.56 4.08
N PHE A 19 10.59 1.73 2.91
CA PHE A 19 9.97 2.43 1.80
C PHE A 19 9.07 1.48 1.02
N LEU A 20 7.77 1.78 0.96
CA LEU A 20 6.78 0.94 0.29
C LEU A 20 5.81 1.78 -0.57
N TYR A 21 5.35 1.20 -1.67
CA TYR A 21 4.44 1.88 -2.59
C TYR A 21 2.98 1.77 -2.13
N HIS A 22 2.21 2.83 -2.33
CA HIS A 22 0.77 2.86 -2.11
C HIS A 22 0.05 3.47 -3.31
N GLY A 23 -1.01 2.78 -3.77
CA GLY A 23 -1.88 3.25 -4.84
C GLY A 23 -3.31 3.36 -4.36
N SER A 24 -3.94 4.50 -4.63
CA SER A 24 -5.30 4.80 -4.20
C SER A 24 -5.89 5.93 -5.05
N PRO A 25 -7.22 5.94 -5.31
CA PRO A 25 -7.88 7.08 -5.92
C PRO A 25 -7.89 8.32 -5.00
N PHE A 26 -7.54 8.16 -3.73
CA PHE A 26 -7.60 9.22 -2.70
C PHE A 26 -6.22 9.80 -2.32
N ILE A 27 -5.19 9.65 -3.18
CA ILE A 27 -3.81 10.11 -2.89
C ILE A 27 -3.75 11.58 -2.45
N HIS A 28 -4.52 12.48 -3.08
CA HIS A 28 -4.52 13.89 -2.71
C HIS A 28 -4.96 14.10 -1.25
N SER A 29 -6.01 13.39 -0.82
CA SER A 29 -6.47 13.43 0.58
C SER A 29 -5.42 12.85 1.53
N ILE A 30 -4.75 11.77 1.14
CA ILE A 30 -3.69 11.13 1.95
C ILE A 30 -2.51 12.08 2.14
N VAL A 31 -2.07 12.78 1.09
CA VAL A 31 -0.98 13.75 1.18
C VAL A 31 -1.33 14.92 2.11
N GLN A 32 -2.57 15.42 2.04
CA GLN A 32 -3.00 16.57 2.84
C GLN A 32 -3.30 16.23 4.31
N LYS A 33 -3.86 15.04 4.57
CA LYS A 33 -4.42 14.68 5.88
C LYS A 33 -3.69 13.52 6.56
N GLY A 34 -2.78 12.85 5.86
CA GLY A 34 -2.17 11.60 6.29
C GLY A 34 -3.04 10.38 5.98
N PHE A 35 -2.50 9.21 6.29
CA PHE A 35 -3.27 7.98 6.29
C PHE A 35 -4.23 7.93 7.48
N ASP A 36 -5.37 7.28 7.30
CA ASP A 36 -6.41 7.14 8.32
C ASP A 36 -7.10 5.79 8.15
N GLU A 37 -6.95 4.92 9.14
CA GLU A 37 -7.46 3.54 9.12
C GLU A 37 -8.98 3.46 9.07
N ARG A 38 -9.71 4.53 9.42
CA ARG A 38 -11.18 4.58 9.35
C ARG A 38 -11.69 4.53 7.91
N TYR A 39 -10.85 4.84 6.94
CA TYR A 39 -11.13 4.71 5.51
C TYR A 39 -10.55 3.43 4.90
N SER A 40 -10.05 2.50 5.73
CA SER A 40 -9.49 1.24 5.25
C SER A 40 -10.53 0.37 4.54
N TYR A 41 -10.07 -0.34 3.52
CA TYR A 41 -10.92 -1.23 2.74
C TYR A 41 -11.15 -2.55 3.50
N MET A 42 -12.35 -2.74 4.03
CA MET A 42 -12.77 -3.97 4.75
C MET A 42 -12.69 -5.25 3.91
N GLY A 43 -12.63 -5.13 2.57
CA GLY A 43 -12.58 -6.27 1.66
C GLY A 43 -11.18 -6.82 1.37
N GLY A 44 -10.13 -6.27 2.00
CA GLY A 44 -8.76 -6.76 1.80
C GLY A 44 -8.52 -8.14 2.42
N MET A 45 -7.49 -8.85 1.92
CA MET A 45 -7.17 -10.23 2.35
C MET A 45 -6.80 -10.34 3.83
N PHE A 46 -6.29 -9.26 4.42
CA PHE A 46 -5.90 -9.16 5.83
C PHE A 46 -6.80 -8.21 6.63
N GLY A 47 -7.99 -7.91 6.09
CA GLY A 47 -9.03 -7.08 6.71
C GLY A 47 -8.80 -5.58 6.58
N ALA A 48 -9.26 -4.84 7.60
CA ALA A 48 -9.45 -3.38 7.64
C ALA A 48 -8.15 -2.61 7.87
N GLY A 49 -7.16 -2.84 7.00
CA GLY A 49 -5.86 -2.21 7.10
C GLY A 49 -5.54 -1.28 5.94
N ILE A 50 -4.42 -0.58 6.07
CA ILE A 50 -3.81 0.23 5.02
C ILE A 50 -2.74 -0.62 4.36
N TYR A 51 -2.90 -0.87 3.05
CA TYR A 51 -2.09 -1.81 2.29
C TYR A 51 -0.96 -1.10 1.54
N PHE A 52 0.21 -1.70 1.54
CA PHE A 52 1.42 -1.25 0.84
C PHE A 52 2.08 -2.44 0.12
N ALA A 53 2.89 -2.15 -0.89
CA ALA A 53 3.64 -3.16 -1.63
C ALA A 53 5.09 -2.75 -1.87
N GLU A 54 5.99 -3.72 -1.94
CA GLU A 54 7.38 -3.50 -2.39
C GLU A 54 7.45 -3.23 -3.90
N HIS A 55 6.48 -3.74 -4.66
CA HIS A 55 6.44 -3.59 -6.11
C HIS A 55 5.46 -2.49 -6.51
N SER A 56 5.95 -1.48 -7.24
CA SER A 56 5.12 -0.38 -7.76
C SER A 56 3.98 -0.87 -8.66
N SER A 57 4.21 -1.92 -9.45
CA SER A 57 3.22 -2.53 -10.33
C SER A 57 2.02 -3.11 -9.56
N LYS A 58 2.25 -3.64 -8.35
CA LYS A 58 1.18 -4.13 -7.46
C LYS A 58 0.35 -2.95 -6.95
N SER A 59 0.97 -1.89 -6.46
CA SER A 59 0.25 -0.68 -6.03
C SER A 59 -0.48 0.01 -7.18
N ASN A 60 0.06 -0.03 -8.40
CA ASN A 60 -0.61 0.50 -9.61
C ASN A 60 -1.99 -0.14 -9.86
N GLN A 61 -2.21 -1.40 -9.45
CA GLN A 61 -3.52 -2.08 -9.60
C GLN A 61 -4.63 -1.35 -8.82
N TYR A 62 -4.29 -0.57 -7.79
CA TYR A 62 -5.23 0.10 -6.90
C TYR A 62 -5.34 1.61 -7.12
N VAL A 63 -4.60 2.18 -8.08
CA VAL A 63 -4.64 3.63 -8.40
C VAL A 63 -6.06 4.12 -8.71
N PHE A 64 -6.85 3.29 -9.39
CA PHE A 64 -8.25 3.61 -9.70
C PHE A 64 -9.24 2.96 -8.74
N GLY A 65 -8.78 2.31 -7.67
CA GLY A 65 -9.58 1.55 -6.73
C GLY A 65 -9.89 0.11 -7.19
N VAL A 66 -10.31 -0.74 -6.25
CA VAL A 66 -10.55 -2.18 -6.46
C VAL A 66 -11.62 -2.43 -7.54
N ALA A 67 -12.73 -1.69 -7.47
CA ALA A 67 -13.84 -1.76 -8.43
C ALA A 67 -13.82 -0.63 -9.48
N GLY A 68 -12.69 0.06 -9.63
CA GLY A 68 -12.59 1.19 -10.56
C GLY A 68 -12.61 0.78 -12.02
N ASN A 69 -13.26 1.56 -12.86
CA ASN A 69 -13.30 1.36 -14.32
C ASN A 69 -12.10 1.98 -15.05
N GLY A 70 -10.99 2.25 -14.35
CA GLY A 70 -9.80 2.87 -14.95
C GLY A 70 -9.78 4.39 -14.86
N CYS A 71 -9.06 5.05 -15.77
CA CYS A 71 -8.98 6.50 -15.78
C CYS A 71 -10.33 7.16 -16.08
N CYS A 72 -10.58 8.35 -15.52
CA CYS A 72 -11.88 9.03 -15.63
C CYS A 72 -12.26 9.45 -17.06
N LEU A 73 -11.27 9.73 -17.92
CA LEU A 73 -11.52 10.21 -19.28
C LEU A 73 -11.86 9.08 -20.25
N HIS A 74 -11.18 7.93 -20.14
CA HIS A 74 -11.28 6.85 -21.12
C HIS A 74 -11.98 5.59 -20.57
N HIS A 75 -12.26 5.52 -19.26
CA HIS A 75 -12.78 4.32 -18.61
C HIS A 75 -11.95 3.07 -18.95
N ASP A 76 -10.63 3.24 -18.95
CA ASP A 76 -9.67 2.19 -19.27
C ASP A 76 -8.60 2.06 -18.17
N ARG A 77 -8.47 0.83 -17.63
CA ARG A 77 -7.50 0.46 -16.58
C ARG A 77 -6.08 0.36 -17.13
N SER A 78 -5.94 0.12 -18.43
CA SER A 78 -4.68 0.04 -19.18
C SER A 78 -4.41 1.29 -20.02
N CYS A 79 -5.01 2.43 -19.66
CA CYS A 79 -4.79 3.68 -20.37
C CYS A 79 -3.32 4.12 -20.30
N TYR A 80 -2.70 4.30 -21.47
CA TYR A 80 -1.32 4.77 -21.66
C TYR A 80 -1.21 6.31 -21.77
N ILE A 81 -2.34 7.01 -21.88
CA ILE A 81 -2.40 8.47 -22.10
C ILE A 81 -2.52 9.23 -20.76
N CYS A 82 -3.42 8.79 -19.89
CA CYS A 82 -3.70 9.47 -18.63
C CYS A 82 -2.56 9.32 -17.62
N VAL A 83 -2.27 10.42 -16.94
CA VAL A 83 -1.31 10.45 -15.84
C VAL A 83 -1.86 9.71 -14.63
N ARG A 84 -0.99 8.97 -13.96
CA ARG A 84 -1.25 8.23 -12.72
C ARG A 84 -0.40 8.79 -11.59
N HIS A 85 -0.85 8.55 -10.37
CA HIS A 85 -0.15 8.93 -9.16
C HIS A 85 0.05 7.69 -8.29
N LEU A 86 1.26 7.52 -7.76
CA LEU A 86 1.57 6.60 -6.67
C LEU A 86 2.19 7.38 -5.52
N LEU A 87 2.12 6.80 -4.33
CA LEU A 87 2.91 7.26 -3.20
C LEU A 87 4.04 6.27 -2.93
N LEU A 88 5.22 6.79 -2.60
CA LEU A 88 6.28 6.03 -1.94
C LEU A 88 6.36 6.51 -0.50
N CYS A 89 6.05 5.62 0.44
CA CYS A 89 5.83 5.96 1.84
C CYS A 89 6.93 5.39 2.71
N ARG A 90 7.33 6.12 3.76
CA ARG A 90 8.00 5.53 4.92
C ARG A 90 6.94 4.83 5.78
N VAL A 91 7.09 3.53 5.99
CA VAL A 91 6.13 2.70 6.72
C VAL A 91 6.84 2.00 7.88
N THR A 92 6.43 2.32 9.10
CA THR A 92 6.93 1.70 10.34
C THR A 92 6.19 0.39 10.60
N LEU A 93 6.87 -0.74 10.42
CA LEU A 93 6.25 -2.06 10.51
C LEU A 93 6.40 -2.72 11.89
N GLY A 94 7.41 -2.32 12.68
CA GLY A 94 7.77 -2.97 13.94
C GLY A 94 7.90 -4.49 13.83
N ARG A 95 7.44 -5.20 14.86
CA ARG A 95 7.21 -6.65 14.81
C ARG A 95 6.10 -7.00 13.80
N CYS A 96 6.49 -7.56 12.66
CA CYS A 96 5.58 -8.03 11.62
C CYS A 96 5.02 -9.42 11.94
N PHE A 97 3.72 -9.61 11.80
CA PHE A 97 3.11 -10.93 11.80
C PHE A 97 3.05 -11.47 10.37
N VAL A 98 3.79 -12.53 10.10
CA VAL A 98 3.87 -13.12 8.76
C VAL A 98 2.69 -14.08 8.55
N GLN A 99 1.96 -13.89 7.46
CA GLN A 99 0.79 -14.67 7.10
C GLN A 99 0.84 -15.12 5.65
N ASN A 100 0.40 -16.35 5.43
CA ASN A 100 0.32 -17.04 4.15
C ASN A 100 -1.09 -17.58 3.88
N SER A 101 -2.08 -17.15 4.68
CA SER A 101 -3.52 -17.35 4.49
C SER A 101 -4.30 -16.05 4.68
N CYS A 102 -5.47 -15.94 4.04
CA CYS A 102 -6.36 -14.79 4.15
C CYS A 102 -7.07 -14.75 5.51
N ASN A 103 -6.49 -14.04 6.47
CA ASN A 103 -7.09 -13.85 7.79
C ASN A 103 -7.50 -12.39 7.94
N LYS A 104 -8.80 -12.12 7.87
CA LYS A 104 -9.33 -10.75 7.99
C LYS A 104 -9.18 -10.25 9.43
N MET A 105 -8.47 -9.15 9.61
CA MET A 105 -8.22 -8.54 10.92
C MET A 105 -8.72 -7.09 10.92
N ALA A 106 -9.22 -6.62 12.06
CA ALA A 106 -9.57 -5.22 12.25
C ALA A 106 -8.38 -4.39 12.81
N HIS A 107 -7.44 -5.06 13.47
CA HIS A 107 -6.29 -4.48 14.13
C HIS A 107 -5.08 -5.40 13.96
N SER A 108 -3.88 -4.88 14.25
CA SER A 108 -2.67 -5.71 14.32
C SER A 108 -2.86 -6.85 15.32
N PRO A 109 -2.35 -8.07 15.04
CA PRO A 109 -2.41 -9.19 15.98
C PRO A 109 -1.75 -8.86 17.33
N PRO A 110 -2.12 -9.53 18.44
CA PRO A 110 -1.49 -9.32 19.73
C PRO A 110 0.04 -9.44 19.65
N GLY A 111 0.75 -8.47 20.24
CA GLY A 111 2.22 -8.38 20.23
C GLY A 111 2.85 -7.95 18.90
N HIS A 112 2.05 -7.64 17.88
CA HIS A 112 2.52 -7.24 16.55
C HIS A 112 2.02 -5.85 16.18
N HIS A 113 2.72 -5.20 15.24
CA HIS A 113 2.42 -3.84 14.81
C HIS A 113 1.97 -3.77 13.35
N SER A 114 2.22 -4.82 12.58
CA SER A 114 1.84 -4.93 11.18
C SER A 114 1.66 -6.40 10.77
N VAL A 115 1.09 -6.62 9.59
CA VAL A 115 0.98 -7.94 8.95
C VAL A 115 1.74 -7.91 7.63
N MET A 116 2.48 -8.98 7.36
CA MET A 116 3.12 -9.23 6.06
C MET A 116 2.45 -10.45 5.41
N GLY A 117 1.75 -10.21 4.31
CA GLY A 117 1.22 -11.25 3.44
C GLY A 117 2.31 -11.80 2.53
N GLN A 118 2.65 -13.07 2.68
CA GLN A 118 3.64 -13.73 1.81
C GLN A 118 3.00 -14.28 0.53
N PRO A 119 3.71 -14.22 -0.61
CA PRO A 119 3.30 -14.90 -1.84
C PRO A 119 3.06 -16.39 -1.63
N ARG A 120 2.03 -16.93 -2.28
CA ARG A 120 1.71 -18.36 -2.26
C ARG A 120 0.98 -18.75 -3.54
N ALA A 121 1.22 -19.97 -4.02
CA ALA A 121 0.44 -20.54 -5.12
C ALA A 121 -1.07 -20.50 -4.80
N GLY A 122 -1.86 -19.90 -5.69
CA GLY A 122 -3.30 -19.68 -5.50
C GLY A 122 -3.67 -18.54 -4.55
N GLY A 123 -2.70 -17.74 -4.11
CA GLY A 123 -2.90 -16.59 -3.22
C GLY A 123 -2.22 -15.33 -3.77
N LEU A 124 -1.40 -14.68 -2.95
CA LEU A 124 -0.67 -13.48 -3.35
C LEU A 124 0.43 -13.80 -4.37
N ASN A 125 0.52 -12.98 -5.42
CA ASN A 125 1.63 -13.02 -6.37
C ASN A 125 2.87 -12.23 -5.87
N TYR A 126 2.64 -11.23 -5.02
CA TYR A 126 3.67 -10.34 -4.47
C TYR A 126 3.47 -10.15 -2.97
N PRO A 127 4.53 -9.86 -2.20
CA PRO A 127 4.40 -9.51 -0.80
C PRO A 127 3.53 -8.25 -0.63
N GLU A 128 2.65 -8.28 0.38
CA GLU A 128 1.85 -7.13 0.79
C GLU A 128 2.08 -6.84 2.27
N TYR A 129 2.10 -5.56 2.62
CA TYR A 129 2.30 -5.08 3.98
C TYR A 129 1.08 -4.32 4.45
N VAL A 130 0.63 -4.61 5.66
CA VAL A 130 -0.59 -4.03 6.21
C VAL A 130 -0.32 -3.45 7.59
N ILE A 131 -0.65 -2.18 7.74
CA ILE A 131 -0.71 -1.49 9.04
C ILE A 131 -2.16 -1.17 9.37
N TYR A 132 -2.46 -1.02 10.65
CA TYR A 132 -3.83 -0.78 11.13
C TYR A 132 -3.98 0.57 11.85
N ARG A 133 -2.97 1.44 11.74
CA ARG A 133 -2.96 2.79 12.27
C ARG A 133 -2.32 3.72 11.26
N GLY A 134 -3.00 4.81 10.94
CA GLY A 134 -2.52 5.79 9.96
C GLY A 134 -1.14 6.38 10.30
N GLU A 135 -0.83 6.59 11.58
CA GLU A 135 0.40 7.26 12.01
C GLU A 135 1.67 6.41 11.82
N GLN A 136 1.52 5.12 11.44
CA GLN A 136 2.64 4.25 11.07
C GLN A 136 3.16 4.50 9.65
N ALA A 137 2.48 5.32 8.84
CA ALA A 137 2.93 5.64 7.48
C ALA A 137 3.03 7.15 7.23
N TYR A 138 4.06 7.55 6.50
CA TYR A 138 4.26 8.91 6.03
C TYR A 138 4.42 8.93 4.50
N PRO A 139 3.58 9.67 3.75
CA PRO A 139 3.66 9.75 2.30
C PRO A 139 4.84 10.65 1.87
N GLU A 140 6.03 10.06 1.76
CA GLU A 140 7.28 10.80 1.51
C GLU A 140 7.34 11.42 0.12
N TYR A 141 6.96 10.65 -0.90
CA TYR A 141 7.05 11.07 -2.29
C TYR A 141 5.75 10.82 -3.03
N VAL A 142 5.38 11.77 -3.90
CA VAL A 142 4.34 11.60 -4.92
C VAL A 142 5.03 11.29 -6.24
N ILE A 143 4.73 10.13 -6.82
CA ILE A 143 5.27 9.69 -8.10
C ILE A 143 4.20 9.91 -9.16
N VAL A 144 4.53 10.75 -10.15
CA VAL A 144 3.66 11.07 -11.29
C VAL A 144 4.18 10.33 -12.51
N TYR A 145 3.38 9.49 -13.16
CA TYR A 145 3.84 8.62 -14.24
C TYR A 145 2.75 8.27 -15.25
N ARG A 146 3.16 7.64 -16.36
CA ARG A 146 2.30 6.91 -17.30
C ARG A 146 2.82 5.49 -17.41
N ILE A 147 1.93 4.54 -17.70
CA ILE A 147 2.35 3.19 -18.10
C ILE A 147 2.75 3.22 -19.59
N VAL A 148 3.64 2.31 -19.98
CA VAL A 148 4.14 2.20 -21.35
C VAL A 148 3.51 0.99 -22.02
N ASN A 149 3.19 1.12 -23.31
CA ASN A 149 2.78 -0.02 -24.14
C ASN A 149 4.03 -0.54 -24.86
N ASP A 150 4.48 -1.74 -24.49
CA ASP A 150 5.66 -2.35 -25.07
C ASP A 150 5.44 -2.75 -26.55
N ASP A 151 4.20 -3.00 -26.97
CA ASP A 151 3.85 -3.35 -28.36
C ASP A 151 3.97 -2.15 -29.31
N LEU A 152 3.92 -0.92 -28.78
CA LEU A 152 4.02 0.28 -29.59
C LEU A 152 5.46 0.69 -29.91
N GLY A 153 6.46 -0.03 -29.37
CA GLY A 153 7.87 0.22 -29.62
C GLY A 153 8.30 1.63 -29.21
N LEU A 154 9.14 1.75 -28.19
CA LEU A 154 9.81 3.03 -27.95
C LEU A 154 10.74 3.30 -29.15
N ALA A 155 10.26 4.11 -30.11
CA ALA A 155 11.13 4.82 -31.03
C ALA A 155 11.92 5.82 -30.19
N PHE A 156 13.07 5.38 -29.69
CA PHE A 156 14.15 6.27 -29.26
C PHE A 156 14.86 6.83 -30.49
#